data_AF-A0A2V6PJJ8-F1
#
_entry.id   AF-A0A2V6PJJ8-F1
#
_cell.length_a   1.000
_cell.length_b   1.000
_cell.length_c   1.000
_cell.angle_alpha   90.00
_cell.angle_beta   90.00
_cell.angle_gamma   90.00
#
_symmetry.space_group_name_H-M   'P 1'
#
loop_
_entity.id
_entity.type
_entity.pdbx_description
1 polymer ?
#
loop_
_entity_poly.entity_id
_entity_poly.type
_entity_poly.pdbx_seq_one_letter_code
_entity_poly.pdbx_strand_id
1 'polypeptide(L)'
;MPKRLTHDRRILMLALLSGLPAVTLALVLLWLGDWSSRAQWTLTLLVVGTWFSFAFAARERVVHPLHTVSNLLSALREEDFSVRARGARRDDPLGDVMFEVNALGETLREQRLGAREATALLRTVMEEINLAVFAFDDRQRLRL
;
A
#
# COMPACT_ATOMS: atom_id res chain seq x y z
N MET A 1 -3.85 -25.77 -11.82
CA MET A 1 -4.36 -24.39 -11.65
C MET A 1 -3.56 -23.46 -12.55
N PRO A 2 -4.16 -22.75 -13.51
CA PRO A 2 -3.41 -21.80 -14.32
C PRO A 2 -2.86 -20.71 -13.40
N LYS A 3 -1.54 -20.53 -13.34
CA LYS A 3 -0.90 -19.45 -12.60
C LYS A 3 -1.40 -18.13 -13.18
N ARG A 4 -2.37 -17.50 -12.52
CA ARG A 4 -2.81 -16.14 -12.83
C ARG A 4 -1.56 -15.26 -12.75
N LEU A 5 -1.28 -14.52 -13.82
CA LEU A 5 -0.20 -13.54 -13.82
C LEU A 5 -0.41 -12.61 -12.61
N THR A 6 0.62 -12.41 -11.80
CA THR A 6 0.60 -11.42 -10.71
C THR A 6 0.15 -10.08 -11.28
N HIS A 7 -0.69 -9.33 -10.56
CA HIS A 7 -1.24 -8.04 -10.99
C HIS A 7 -0.15 -7.11 -11.56
N ASP A 8 1.02 -7.12 -10.91
CA ASP A 8 2.28 -6.53 -11.34
C ASP A 8 2.68 -6.87 -12.79
N ARG A 9 2.82 -8.15 -13.14
CA ARG A 9 3.18 -8.60 -14.49
C ARG A 9 2.13 -8.21 -15.53
N ARG A 10 0.86 -8.15 -15.13
CA ARG A 10 -0.23 -7.74 -16.02
C ARG A 10 -0.13 -6.25 -16.37
N ILE A 11 0.19 -5.39 -15.40
CA ILE A 11 0.42 -3.96 -15.64
C ILE A 11 1.60 -3.75 -16.58
N LEU A 12 2.71 -4.46 -16.34
CA LEU A 12 3.89 -4.37 -17.20
C LEU A 12 3.58 -4.83 -18.64
N MET A 13 2.84 -5.93 -18.79
CA MET A 13 2.42 -6.41 -20.11
C MET A 13 1.53 -5.40 -20.83
N LEU A 14 0.54 -4.79 -20.14
CA LEU A 14 -0.32 -3.78 -20.74
C LEU A 14 0.46 -2.53 -21.15
N ALA A 15 1.42 -2.07 -20.33
CA ALA A 15 2.29 -0.94 -20.63
C ALA A 15 3.23 -1.21 -21.82
N LEU A 16 3.76 -2.43 -21.94
CA LEU A 16 4.49 -2.83 -23.13
C LEU A 16 3.56 -2.84 -24.34
N LEU A 17 2.42 -3.52 -24.25
CA LEU A 17 1.51 -3.70 -25.37
C LEU A 17 0.97 -2.37 -25.92
N SER A 18 0.77 -1.36 -25.06
CA SER A 18 0.33 -0.03 -25.49
C SER A 18 1.39 0.73 -26.28
N GLY A 19 2.67 0.56 -25.95
CA GLY A 19 3.77 1.22 -26.67
C GLY A 19 4.25 0.46 -27.91
N LEU A 20 3.97 -0.84 -27.98
CA LEU A 20 4.37 -1.73 -29.07
C LEU A 20 3.94 -1.21 -30.46
N PRO A 21 2.68 -0.85 -30.74
CA PRO A 21 2.29 -0.38 -32.08
C PRO A 21 3.05 0.89 -32.48
N ALA A 22 3.20 1.85 -31.56
CA ALA A 22 3.93 3.10 -31.83
C ALA A 22 5.42 2.85 -32.11
N VAL A 23 6.06 2.00 -31.31
CA VAL A 23 7.47 1.63 -31.50
C VAL A 23 7.66 0.86 -32.81
N THR A 24 6.78 -0.09 -33.13
CA THR A 24 6.86 -0.82 -34.40
C THR A 24 6.73 0.10 -35.61
N LEU A 25 5.80 1.05 -35.58
CA LEU A 25 5.62 2.00 -36.68
C LEU A 25 6.84 2.92 -36.84
N ALA A 26 7.41 3.40 -35.73
CA ALA A 26 8.60 4.23 -35.72
C ALA A 26 9.83 3.48 -36.28
N LEU A 27 10.00 2.21 -35.90
CA LEU A 27 11.08 1.37 -36.43
C LEU A 27 10.88 1.09 -37.93
N VAL A 28 9.66 0.74 -38.36
CA VAL A 28 9.38 0.52 -39.79
C VAL A 28 9.72 1.77 -40.61
N LEU A 29 9.27 2.97 -40.19
CA LEU A 29 9.60 4.23 -40.86
C LEU A 29 11.11 4.54 -40.89
N LEU A 30 11.81 4.27 -39.79
CA LEU A 30 13.24 4.51 -39.68
C LEU A 30 14.09 3.60 -40.57
N TRP A 31 13.67 2.34 -40.71
CA TRP A 31 14.38 1.33 -41.49
C TRP A 31 14.00 1.34 -42.98
N LEU A 32 12.82 1.85 -43.34
CA LEU A 32 12.43 2.06 -44.74
C LEU A 32 12.96 3.38 -45.33
N GLY A 33 13.36 4.34 -44.49
CA GLY A 33 13.89 5.62 -44.96
C GLY A 33 15.40 5.59 -45.26
N ASP A 34 15.84 6.45 -46.18
CA ASP A 34 17.24 6.64 -46.59
C ASP A 34 18.07 7.42 -45.53
N TRP A 35 18.01 6.97 -44.28
CA TRP A 35 18.76 7.56 -43.17
C TRP A 35 20.16 6.96 -43.08
N SER A 36 21.12 7.75 -42.59
CA SER A 36 22.46 7.21 -42.31
C SER A 36 22.39 6.07 -41.28
N SER A 37 23.20 5.02 -41.45
CA SER A 37 23.21 3.86 -40.54
C SER A 37 23.49 4.25 -39.08
N ARG A 38 24.26 5.32 -38.85
CA ARG A 38 24.50 5.87 -37.51
C ARG A 38 23.21 6.41 -36.89
N ALA A 39 22.41 7.15 -37.65
CA ALA A 39 21.15 7.71 -37.17
C ALA A 39 20.10 6.62 -36.90
N GLN A 40 20.05 5.57 -37.74
CA GLN A 40 19.13 4.44 -37.52
C GLN A 40 19.38 3.75 -36.17
N TRP A 41 20.65 3.45 -35.85
CA TRP A 41 20.99 2.79 -34.59
C TRP A 41 20.75 3.67 -33.37
N THR A 42 21.11 4.95 -33.42
CA THR A 42 20.90 5.87 -32.30
C THR A 42 19.42 6.06 -32.01
N LEU A 43 18.60 6.26 -33.04
CA LEU A 43 17.16 6.45 -32.87
C LEU A 43 16.47 5.16 -32.43
N THR A 44 16.87 4.01 -32.96
CA THR A 44 16.36 2.70 -32.52
C THR A 44 16.62 2.49 -31.04
N LEU A 45 17.87 2.71 -30.59
CA LEU A 45 18.24 2.55 -29.19
C LEU A 45 17.47 3.54 -28.29
N LEU A 46 17.33 4.79 -28.73
CA LEU A 46 16.59 5.82 -28.00
C LEU A 46 15.12 5.44 -27.85
N VAL A 47 14.44 5.04 -28.93
CA VAL A 47 13.01 4.69 -28.92
C VAL A 47 12.77 3.46 -28.05
N VAL A 48 13.53 2.38 -28.27
CA VAL A 48 13.39 1.14 -27.52
C VAL A 48 13.75 1.35 -26.05
N GLY A 49 14.87 2.01 -25.77
CA GLY A 49 15.32 2.31 -24.41
C GLY A 49 14.28 3.13 -23.65
N THR A 50 13.78 4.22 -24.25
CA THR A 50 12.76 5.07 -23.64
C THR A 50 11.46 4.30 -23.40
N TRP A 51 10.99 3.51 -24.36
CA TRP A 51 9.79 2.69 -24.21
C TRP A 51 9.89 1.71 -23.04
N PHE A 52 11.01 0.97 -22.94
CA PHE A 52 11.24 0.07 -21.81
C PHE A 52 11.33 0.83 -20.49
N SER A 53 12.12 1.91 -20.42
CA SER A 53 12.26 2.71 -19.20
C SER A 53 10.93 3.23 -18.68
N PHE A 54 10.07 3.77 -19.57
CA PHE A 54 8.73 4.22 -19.17
C PHE A 54 7.82 3.07 -18.72
N ALA A 55 7.87 1.91 -19.39
CA ALA A 55 7.08 0.76 -18.97
C ALA A 55 7.49 0.24 -17.58
N PHE A 56 8.79 0.17 -17.29
CA PHE A 56 9.29 -0.21 -15.96
C PHE A 56 8.94 0.84 -14.90
N ALA A 57 9.10 2.13 -15.21
CA ALA A 57 8.73 3.22 -14.30
C ALA A 57 7.22 3.22 -13.99
N ALA A 58 6.37 2.94 -14.98
CA ALA A 58 4.92 2.83 -14.78
C ALA A 58 4.56 1.67 -13.86
N ARG A 59 5.19 0.49 -14.05
CA ARG A 59 5.03 -0.66 -13.16
C ARG A 59 5.37 -0.30 -11.72
N GLU A 60 6.52 0.32 -11.51
CA GLU A 60 7.02 0.64 -10.16
C GLU A 60 6.10 1.65 -9.44
N ARG A 61 5.59 2.65 -10.17
CA ARG A 61 4.63 3.63 -9.64
C ARG A 61 3.30 3.01 -9.17
N VAL A 62 2.85 1.91 -9.77
CA VAL A 62 1.58 1.27 -9.39
C VAL A 62 1.79 0.21 -8.30
N VAL A 63 2.87 -0.56 -8.39
CA VAL A 63 3.10 -1.72 -7.52
C VAL A 63 3.57 -1.29 -6.13
N HIS A 64 4.45 -0.29 -6.06
CA HIS A 64 5.04 0.14 -4.79
C HIS A 64 3.98 0.65 -3.78
N PRO A 65 3.03 1.53 -4.15
CA PRO A 65 1.98 1.99 -3.24
C PRO A 65 1.05 0.88 -2.75
N LEU A 66 0.73 -0.10 -3.61
CA LEU A 66 -0.12 -1.23 -3.24
C LEU A 66 0.54 -2.11 -2.17
N HIS A 67 1.85 -2.32 -2.25
CA HIS A 67 2.59 -3.02 -1.20
C HIS A 67 2.55 -2.27 0.13
N THR A 68 2.71 -0.94 0.11
CA THR A 68 2.60 -0.12 1.32
C THR A 68 1.24 -0.26 1.97
N VAL A 69 0.14 -0.15 1.21
CA VAL A 69 -1.22 -0.32 1.74
C VAL A 69 -1.42 -1.72 2.33
N SER A 70 -0.97 -2.77 1.61
CA SER A 70 -1.06 -4.15 2.13
C SER A 70 -0.31 -4.33 3.45
N ASN A 71 0.86 -3.70 3.59
CA ASN A 71 1.65 -3.77 4.81
C ASN A 71 0.99 -3.02 5.95
N LEU A 72 0.41 -1.84 5.69
CA LEU A 72 -0.34 -1.08 6.70
C LEU A 72 -1.57 -1.85 7.18
N LEU A 73 -2.33 -2.46 6.28
CA LEU A 73 -3.47 -3.31 6.66
C LEU A 73 -3.03 -4.52 7.49
N SER A 74 -1.85 -5.07 7.20
CA SER A 74 -1.27 -6.17 8.00
C SER A 74 -0.88 -5.69 9.40
N ALA A 75 -0.25 -4.52 9.51
CA ALA A 75 0.08 -3.90 10.80
C ALA A 75 -1.17 -3.59 11.63
N LEU A 76 -2.23 -3.06 10.99
CA LEU A 76 -3.53 -2.84 11.64
C LEU A 76 -4.15 -4.13 12.17
N ARG A 77 -4.07 -5.22 11.41
CA ARG A 77 -4.53 -6.55 11.84
C ARG A 77 -3.73 -7.07 13.04
N GLU A 78 -2.45 -6.74 13.13
CA GLU A 78 -1.56 -7.10 14.23
C GLU A 78 -1.64 -6.12 15.41
N GLU A 79 -2.61 -5.19 15.39
CA GLU A 79 -2.80 -4.12 16.39
C GLU A 79 -1.59 -3.18 16.56
N ASP A 80 -0.70 -3.12 15.56
CA ASP A 80 0.40 -2.16 15.50
C ASP A 80 -0.06 -0.87 14.81
N PHE A 81 -0.61 0.03 15.62
CA PHE A 81 -1.08 1.35 15.18
C PHE A 81 0.02 2.41 15.11
N SER A 82 1.29 2.04 15.31
CA SER A 82 2.41 3.00 15.24
C SER A 82 2.80 3.33 13.79
N VAL A 83 2.50 2.42 12.87
CA VAL A 83 2.87 2.51 11.46
C VAL A 83 1.87 3.37 10.69
N ARG A 84 2.39 4.34 9.93
CA ARG A 84 1.59 5.24 9.08
C ARG A 84 2.22 5.40 7.71
N ALA A 85 1.39 5.44 6.67
CA ALA A 85 1.85 5.73 5.32
C ALA A 85 2.37 7.18 5.25
N ARG A 86 3.59 7.36 4.75
CA ARG A 86 4.10 8.68 4.33
C ARG A 86 3.65 8.93 2.89
N GLY A 87 3.19 10.13 2.57
CA GLY A 87 2.73 10.47 1.22
C GLY A 87 1.23 10.35 0.98
N ALA A 88 0.41 10.21 2.03
CA ALA A 88 -1.04 10.36 1.98
C ALA A 88 -1.43 11.81 1.63
N ARG A 89 -1.31 12.17 0.34
CA ARG A 89 -1.73 13.45 -0.21
C ARG A 89 -3.04 13.23 -0.97
N ARG A 90 -4.01 14.11 -0.77
CA ARG A 90 -5.38 14.01 -1.33
C ARG A 90 -5.49 14.33 -2.82
N ASP A 91 -4.36 14.34 -3.53
CA ASP A 91 -4.27 14.70 -4.95
C ASP A 91 -3.93 13.48 -5.83
N ASP A 92 -3.81 12.30 -5.22
CA ASP A 92 -3.53 11.01 -5.89
C ASP A 92 -4.54 9.98 -5.35
N PRO A 93 -5.26 9.24 -6.21
CA PRO A 93 -6.19 8.20 -5.77
C PRO A 93 -5.59 7.18 -4.78
N LEU A 94 -4.31 6.84 -4.93
CA LEU A 94 -3.61 5.97 -3.97
C LEU A 94 -3.28 6.71 -2.66
N GLY A 95 -3.04 8.01 -2.73
CA GLY A 95 -2.86 8.89 -1.58
C GLY A 95 -4.14 9.03 -0.74
N ASP A 96 -5.31 9.07 -1.38
CA ASP A 96 -6.61 9.06 -0.69
C ASP A 96 -6.81 7.76 0.09
N VAL A 97 -6.50 6.60 -0.52
CA VAL A 97 -6.57 5.31 0.17
C VAL A 97 -5.61 5.29 1.36
N MET A 98 -4.38 5.80 1.20
CA MET A 98 -3.43 5.90 2.31
C MET A 98 -3.90 6.84 3.42
N PHE A 99 -4.59 7.94 3.06
CA PHE A 99 -5.18 8.86 4.03
C PHE A 99 -6.26 8.16 4.85
N GLU A 100 -7.16 7.44 4.19
CA GLU A 100 -8.26 6.73 4.85
C GLU A 100 -7.73 5.62 5.77
N VAL A 101 -6.72 4.85 5.34
CA VAL A 101 -6.08 3.82 6.16
C VAL A 101 -5.42 4.43 7.40
N ASN A 102 -4.75 5.58 7.27
CA ASN A 102 -4.16 6.29 8.41
C ASN A 102 -5.24 6.78 9.38
N ALA A 103 -6.36 7.32 8.89
CA ALA A 103 -7.47 7.80 9.72
C ALA A 103 -8.14 6.64 10.49
N LEU A 104 -8.30 5.49 9.84
CA LEU A 104 -8.80 4.27 10.47
C LEU A 104 -7.85 3.76 11.57
N GLY A 105 -6.54 3.77 11.31
CA GLY A 105 -5.52 3.41 12.29
C GLY A 105 -5.55 4.29 13.54
N GLU A 106 -5.74 5.60 13.37
CA GLU A 106 -5.87 6.53 14.51
C GLU A 106 -7.15 6.27 15.30
N THR A 107 -8.29 6.08 14.62
CA THR A 107 -9.57 5.79 15.29
C THR A 107 -9.50 4.53 16.14
N LEU A 108 -8.89 3.45 15.62
CA LEU A 108 -8.71 2.19 16.36
C LEU A 108 -7.75 2.37 17.56
N ARG A 109 -6.70 3.17 17.39
CA ARG A 109 -5.77 3.52 18.47
C ARG A 109 -6.47 4.28 19.60
N GLU A 110 -7.27 5.28 19.26
CA GLU A 110 -8.06 6.07 20.22
C GLU A 110 -9.07 5.17 20.97
N GLN A 111 -9.78 4.30 20.28
CA GLN A 111 -10.71 3.34 20.90
C GLN A 111 -10.00 2.42 21.91
N ARG A 112 -8.79 1.96 21.60
CA ARG A 112 -7.99 1.12 22.52
C ARG A 112 -7.49 1.90 23.73
N LEU A 113 -7.16 3.18 23.57
CA LEU A 113 -6.82 4.06 24.70
C LEU A 113 -8.05 4.31 25.59
N GLY A 114 -9.21 4.64 25.01
CA GLY A 114 -10.44 4.89 25.77
C GLY A 114 -10.91 3.67 26.56
N ALA A 115 -10.80 2.46 25.99
CA ALA A 115 -11.09 1.22 26.72
C ALA A 115 -10.13 0.98 27.91
N ARG A 116 -8.87 1.44 27.79
CA ARG A 116 -7.88 1.32 28.86
C ARG A 116 -8.02 2.38 29.95
N GLU A 117 -8.41 3.61 29.61
CA GLU A 117 -8.67 4.68 30.59
C GLU A 117 -9.86 4.35 31.49
N ALA A 118 -10.95 3.83 30.93
CA ALA A 118 -12.11 3.41 31.72
C ALA A 118 -11.73 2.34 32.76
N THR A 119 -10.89 1.38 32.36
CA THR A 119 -10.42 0.31 33.25
C THR A 119 -9.44 0.84 34.31
N ALA A 120 -8.56 1.76 33.92
CA ALA A 120 -7.59 2.37 34.83
C ALA A 120 -8.26 3.27 35.89
N LEU A 121 -9.22 4.10 35.48
CA LEU A 121 -10.01 4.93 36.39
C LEU A 121 -10.80 4.08 37.38
N LEU A 122 -11.41 2.99 36.92
CA LEU A 122 -12.14 2.06 37.77
C LEU A 122 -11.20 1.38 38.77
N ARG A 123 -9.98 0.99 38.35
CA ARG A 123 -8.95 0.47 39.25
C ARG A 123 -8.52 1.50 40.31
N THR A 124 -8.24 2.74 39.92
CA THR A 124 -7.85 3.80 40.86
C THR A 124 -8.96 4.10 41.86
N VAL A 125 -10.21 4.16 41.43
CA VAL A 125 -11.35 4.34 42.34
C VAL A 125 -11.46 3.16 43.31
N MET A 126 -11.32 1.92 42.83
CA MET A 126 -11.34 0.73 43.69
C MET A 126 -10.16 0.67 44.68
N GLU A 127 -9.00 1.22 44.33
CA GLU A 127 -7.83 1.32 45.21
C GLU A 127 -7.96 2.44 46.26
N GLU A 128 -8.62 3.56 45.92
CA GLU A 128 -8.79 4.70 46.82
C GLU A 128 -9.91 4.49 47.85
N ILE A 129 -10.90 3.64 47.54
CA ILE A 129 -11.98 3.31 48.48
C ILE A 129 -11.47 2.20 49.41
N ASN A 130 -11.33 2.49 50.72
CA ASN A 130 -11.10 1.51 51.78
C ASN A 130 -12.34 0.60 52.02
N LEU A 131 -12.75 -0.16 51.00
CA LEU A 131 -13.87 -1.09 51.07
C LEU A 131 -13.44 -2.44 50.50
N ALA A 132 -13.59 -3.51 51.29
CA ALA A 132 -13.29 -4.86 50.81
C ALA A 132 -14.35 -5.28 49.78
N VAL A 133 -13.94 -5.40 48.52
CA VAL A 133 -14.80 -5.88 47.43
C VAL A 133 -14.51 -7.35 47.16
N PHE A 134 -15.53 -8.20 47.32
CA PHE A 134 -15.47 -9.62 47.02
C PHE A 134 -16.32 -9.92 45.78
N ALA A 135 -15.68 -10.37 44.71
CA ALA A 135 -16.38 -10.87 43.52
C ALA A 135 -16.54 -12.39 43.62
N PHE A 136 -17.76 -12.89 43.42
CA PHE A 136 -18.07 -14.31 43.43
C PHE A 136 -18.54 -14.75 42.04
N ASP A 137 -18.05 -15.89 41.57
CA ASP A 137 -18.56 -16.52 40.34
C ASP A 137 -19.93 -17.20 40.58
N ASP A 138 -20.55 -17.74 39.51
CA ASP A 138 -21.85 -18.44 39.56
C ASP A 138 -21.87 -19.64 40.54
N ARG A 139 -20.71 -20.08 41.03
CA ARG A 139 -20.56 -21.16 42.02
C ARG A 139 -20.17 -20.64 43.41
N GLN A 140 -20.35 -19.35 43.65
CA GLN A 140 -19.97 -18.66 44.89
C GLN A 140 -18.49 -18.82 45.27
N ARG A 141 -17.60 -18.98 44.29
CA ARG A 141 -16.16 -18.98 44.53
C ARG A 141 -15.59 -17.59 44.36
N LEU A 142 -14.78 -17.19 45.33
CA LEU A 142 -14.13 -15.89 45.40
C LEU A 142 -13.08 -15.78 44.29
N ARG A 143 -13.19 -14.76 43.44
CA ARG A 143 -12.19 -14.42 42.42
C ARG A 143 -11.53 -13.08 42.78
N LEU A 144 -10.21 -13.12 42.95
CA LEU A 144 -9.32 -11.98 43.12
C LEU A 144 -8.98 -11.36 41.76
#